data_AF-A0A8F5ZGD4-F1
#
_entry.id   AF-A0A8F5ZGD4-F1
#
_cell.length_a   1.000
_cell.length_b   1.000
_cell.length_c   1.000
_cell.angle_alpha   90.00
_cell.angle_beta   90.00
_cell.angle_gamma   90.00
#
_symmetry.space_group_name_H-M   'P 1'
#
loop_
_entity.id
_entity.type
_entity.pdbx_description
1 polymer ?
#
loop_
_entity_poly.entity_id
_entity_poly.type
_entity_poly.pdbx_seq_one_letter_code
_entity_poly.pdbx_strand_id
1 'polypeptide(L)'
;MPKIPYNIPDAILFDLDNTLCTFIDAKLAACRAVVEHLGAGDENELFEYFLRPVHSFEDNHHILDYIDEKKITTPTDTSQITRLFEEVKIAHVTPYPGVHETLSHLSGQGIKMAVVTDASMPQAIRRLHKCNLAQYFQAVVTPDKSGRSKPDPASFILALDELQVSGTIWLVGDSIRREVLPGNQLGFVTVYARYGDYFSCNNPNCSPSYIIDRFPDLLELEGLNSIKKTG
;
A
#
# COMPACT_ATOMS: atom_id res chain seq x y z
N MET A 1 12.91 -17.58 -24.18
CA MET A 1 11.60 -18.21 -24.43
C MET A 1 10.63 -17.13 -24.86
N PRO A 2 9.76 -17.35 -25.86
CA PRO A 2 8.71 -16.38 -26.17
C PRO A 2 7.77 -16.28 -24.96
N LYS A 3 7.57 -15.07 -24.43
CA LYS A 3 6.55 -14.82 -23.40
C LYS A 3 5.19 -15.10 -24.03
N ILE A 4 4.40 -15.99 -23.40
CA ILE A 4 2.99 -16.15 -23.74
C ILE A 4 2.33 -14.79 -23.45
N PRO A 5 1.49 -14.24 -24.34
CA PRO A 5 0.73 -13.02 -24.06
C PRO A 5 -0.03 -13.19 -22.76
N TYR A 6 0.07 -12.24 -21.85
CA TYR A 6 -0.70 -12.31 -20.61
C TYR A 6 -2.17 -12.06 -20.93
N ASN A 7 -3.04 -12.95 -20.44
CA ASN A 7 -4.48 -12.85 -20.60
C ASN A 7 -5.05 -11.70 -19.75
N ILE A 8 -6.25 -11.24 -20.12
CA ILE A 8 -7.07 -10.35 -19.29
C ILE A 8 -7.24 -10.99 -17.89
N PRO A 9 -6.99 -10.25 -16.78
CA PRO A 9 -7.19 -10.77 -15.44
C PRO A 9 -8.66 -11.05 -15.15
N ASP A 10 -8.92 -12.19 -14.50
CA ASP A 10 -10.20 -12.46 -13.83
C ASP A 10 -10.33 -11.66 -12.53
N ALA A 11 -9.19 -11.35 -11.89
CA ALA A 11 -9.11 -10.44 -10.75
C ALA A 11 -7.76 -9.73 -10.63
N ILE A 12 -7.78 -8.56 -10.01
CA ILE A 12 -6.58 -7.80 -9.65
C ILE A 12 -6.56 -7.56 -8.14
N LEU A 13 -5.48 -8.01 -7.50
CA LEU A 13 -5.19 -7.73 -6.10
C LEU A 13 -4.28 -6.50 -6.03
N PHE A 14 -4.65 -5.54 -5.19
CA PHE A 14 -3.87 -4.32 -4.99
C PHE A 14 -3.36 -4.24 -3.56
N ASP A 15 -2.07 -3.94 -3.41
CA ASP A 15 -1.61 -3.32 -2.17
C ASP A 15 -2.23 -1.91 -2.01
N LEU A 16 -2.25 -1.39 -0.78
CA LEU A 16 -2.84 -0.08 -0.46
C LEU A 16 -1.78 1.02 -0.34
N ASP A 17 -0.86 0.86 0.59
CA ASP A 17 0.03 1.91 1.07
C ASP A 17 1.25 2.07 0.14
N ASN A 18 1.42 3.27 -0.41
CA ASN A 18 2.36 3.60 -1.49
C ASN A 18 2.06 2.93 -2.84
N THR A 19 0.99 2.14 -2.94
CA THR A 19 0.48 1.63 -4.22
C THR A 19 -0.72 2.45 -4.69
N LEU A 20 -1.80 2.48 -3.91
CA LEU A 20 -3.01 3.25 -4.22
C LEU A 20 -2.98 4.64 -3.60
N CYS A 21 -2.33 4.81 -2.45
CA CYS A 21 -2.29 6.10 -1.74
C CYS A 21 -0.92 6.42 -1.12
N THR A 22 -0.62 7.71 -0.97
CA THR A 22 0.68 8.29 -0.58
C THR A 22 0.97 8.16 0.93
N PHE A 23 1.23 6.94 1.41
CA PHE A 23 1.33 6.67 2.85
C PHE A 23 2.61 7.23 3.51
N ILE A 24 3.78 7.06 2.88
CA ILE A 24 5.04 7.62 3.43
C ILE A 24 5.01 9.15 3.45
N ASP A 25 4.53 9.80 2.39
CA ASP A 25 4.39 11.26 2.34
C ASP A 25 3.47 11.77 3.46
N ALA A 26 2.35 11.08 3.67
CA ALA A 26 1.42 11.39 4.76
C ALA A 26 2.05 11.23 6.14
N LYS A 27 2.91 10.23 6.31
CA LYS A 27 3.63 9.98 7.56
C LYS A 27 4.72 11.01 7.81
N LEU A 28 5.45 11.44 6.78
CA LEU A 28 6.44 12.53 6.87
C LEU A 28 5.75 13.85 7.24
N ALA A 29 4.60 14.16 6.64
CA ALA A 29 3.80 15.33 7.02
C ALA A 29 3.37 15.27 8.50
N ALA A 30 3.00 14.10 9.00
CA ALA A 30 2.67 13.90 10.41
C ALA A 30 3.88 14.05 11.34
N CYS A 31 5.06 13.55 10.95
CA CYS A 31 6.31 13.76 11.69
C CYS A 31 6.64 15.25 11.80
N ARG A 32 6.49 15.99 10.69
CA ARG A 32 6.68 17.45 10.67
C ARG A 32 5.73 18.16 11.63
N ALA A 33 4.44 17.86 11.58
CA ALA A 33 3.47 18.48 12.47
C ALA A 33 3.77 18.20 13.96
N VAL A 34 4.25 17.00 14.29
CA VAL A 34 4.69 16.66 15.65
C VAL A 34 5.89 17.50 16.06
N VAL A 35 6.95 17.59 15.24
CA VAL A 35 8.15 18.37 15.56
C VAL A 35 7.84 19.87 15.68
N GLU A 36 6.99 20.41 14.81
CA GLU A 36 6.48 21.79 14.89
C GLU A 36 5.71 22.03 16.19
N HIS A 37 4.84 21.10 16.59
CA HIS A 37 4.07 21.18 17.84
C HIS A 37 4.97 21.09 19.08
N LEU A 38 6.01 20.27 19.04
CA LEU A 38 7.01 20.17 20.11
C LEU A 38 7.89 21.42 20.19
N GLY A 39 8.03 22.17 19.09
CA GLY A 39 8.93 23.32 18.98
C GLY A 39 10.42 22.94 18.96
N ALA A 40 10.74 21.65 18.83
CA ALA A 40 12.08 21.09 18.80
C ALA A 40 12.10 19.71 18.13
N GLY A 41 13.24 19.37 17.52
CA GLY A 41 13.46 18.10 16.83
C GLY A 41 13.70 18.25 15.33
N ASP A 42 13.69 17.12 14.63
CA ASP A 42 13.84 16.99 13.18
C ASP A 42 12.86 15.91 12.69
N GLU A 43 12.06 16.22 11.68
CA GLU A 43 11.00 15.32 11.22
C GLU A 43 11.51 14.07 10.49
N ASN A 44 12.68 14.15 9.86
CA ASN A 44 13.27 13.01 9.16
C ASN A 44 13.84 12.04 10.17
N GLU A 45 14.49 12.55 11.22
CA GLU A 45 14.95 11.75 12.34
C GLU A 45 13.78 11.08 13.06
N LEU A 46 12.68 11.81 13.34
CA LEU A 46 11.48 11.19 13.90
C LEU A 46 10.93 10.08 12.97
N PHE A 47 10.95 10.30 11.64
CA PHE A 47 10.55 9.26 10.69
C PHE A 47 11.46 8.03 10.75
N GLU A 48 12.78 8.20 10.92
CA GLU A 48 13.74 7.11 11.09
C GLU A 48 13.45 6.24 12.32
N TYR A 49 12.86 6.79 13.38
CA TYR A 49 12.44 6.00 14.54
C TYR A 49 11.42 4.94 14.13
N PHE A 50 10.45 5.28 13.27
CA PHE A 50 9.49 4.32 12.77
C PHE A 50 10.09 3.17 11.94
N LEU A 51 11.31 3.34 11.42
CA LEU A 51 12.03 2.28 10.69
C LEU A 51 12.75 1.30 11.61
N ARG A 52 12.84 1.61 12.92
CA ARG A 52 13.49 0.75 13.90
C ARG A 52 12.63 -0.50 14.15
N PRO A 53 13.26 -1.69 14.30
CA PRO A 53 12.54 -2.94 14.54
C PRO A 53 12.13 -3.10 16.02
N VAL A 54 11.71 -2.02 16.68
CA VAL A 54 11.30 -2.01 18.10
C VAL A 54 9.78 -2.16 18.21
N HIS A 55 9.04 -1.42 17.38
CA HIS A 55 7.60 -1.52 17.27
C HIS A 55 7.19 -1.78 15.81
N SER A 56 5.91 -2.10 15.59
CA SER A 56 5.38 -2.17 14.24
C SER A 56 5.54 -0.82 13.52
N PHE A 57 5.59 -0.83 12.19
CA PHE A 57 5.81 0.41 11.42
C PHE A 57 4.78 1.49 11.73
N GLU A 58 3.54 1.14 12.04
CA GLU A 58 2.47 2.11 12.33
C GLU A 58 2.33 2.48 13.81
N ASP A 59 3.15 1.92 14.69
CA ASP A 59 3.02 2.15 16.13
C ASP A 59 3.49 3.55 16.52
N ASN A 60 2.66 4.29 17.25
CA ASN A 60 2.98 5.65 17.68
C ASN A 60 3.91 5.71 18.90
N HIS A 61 4.24 4.58 19.53
CA HIS A 61 5.28 4.53 20.58
C HIS A 61 6.64 5.01 20.07
N HIS A 62 6.92 4.89 18.77
CA HIS A 62 8.11 5.48 18.13
C HIS A 62 8.25 6.99 18.37
N ILE A 63 7.13 7.71 18.48
CA ILE A 63 7.13 9.15 18.79
C ILE A 63 7.56 9.39 20.24
N LEU A 64 7.17 8.50 21.15
CA LEU A 64 7.51 8.60 22.57
C LEU A 64 8.98 8.28 22.79
N ASP A 65 9.48 7.23 22.13
CA ASP A 65 10.90 6.88 22.12
C ASP A 65 11.75 8.05 21.60
N TYR A 66 11.29 8.70 20.52
CA TYR A 66 11.95 9.89 19.99
C TYR A 66 12.03 11.02 21.02
N ILE A 67 10.90 11.36 21.65
CA ILE A 67 10.84 12.45 22.65
C ILE A 67 11.75 12.14 23.86
N ASP A 68 11.72 10.91 24.37
CA ASP A 68 12.50 10.49 25.54
C ASP A 68 14.02 10.48 25.23
N GLU A 69 14.43 9.79 24.16
CA GLU A 69 15.84 9.66 23.80
C GLU A 69 16.47 11.01 23.42
N LYS A 70 15.69 11.90 22.78
CA LYS A 70 16.11 13.27 22.45
C LYS A 70 15.99 14.25 23.61
N LYS A 71 15.43 13.81 24.74
CA LYS A 71 15.21 14.64 25.93
C LYS A 71 14.45 15.93 25.61
N ILE A 72 13.46 15.83 24.72
CA ILE A 72 12.62 16.96 24.32
C ILE A 72 11.66 17.26 25.45
N THR A 73 11.79 18.45 26.05
CA THR A 73 10.88 18.91 27.09
C THR A 73 9.63 19.52 26.47
N THR A 74 8.46 18.94 26.75
CA THR A 74 7.17 19.47 26.30
C THR A 74 6.16 19.44 27.44
N PRO A 75 5.32 20.49 27.61
CA PRO A 75 4.19 20.45 28.53
C PRO A 75 3.00 19.66 27.95
N THR A 76 3.11 19.19 26.70
CA THR A 76 2.04 18.49 25.99
C THR A 76 1.94 17.05 26.46
N ASP A 77 0.71 16.59 26.70
CA ASP A 77 0.43 15.19 26.98
C ASP A 77 0.71 14.29 25.78
N THR A 78 1.28 13.11 26.01
CA THR A 78 1.66 12.15 24.96
C THR A 78 0.46 11.70 24.13
N SER A 79 -0.73 11.63 24.75
CA SER A 79 -1.98 11.32 24.04
C SER A 79 -2.38 12.38 23.01
N GLN A 80 -2.05 13.65 23.25
CA GLN A 80 -2.32 14.74 22.31
C GLN A 80 -1.36 14.70 21.12
N ILE A 81 -0.09 14.37 21.36
CA ILE A 81 0.93 14.27 20.31
C ILE A 81 0.61 13.11 19.36
N THR A 82 0.31 11.94 19.91
CA THR A 82 -0.07 10.76 19.12
C THR A 82 -1.37 10.97 18.36
N ARG A 83 -2.34 11.71 18.93
CA ARG A 83 -3.56 12.13 18.22
C ARG A 83 -3.25 13.07 17.06
N LEU A 84 -2.45 14.12 17.29
CA LEU A 84 -2.02 15.06 16.26
C LEU A 84 -1.38 14.31 15.08
N PHE A 85 -0.48 13.39 15.38
CA PHE A 85 0.17 12.55 14.38
C PHE A 85 -0.86 11.78 13.54
N GLU A 86 -1.80 11.07 14.17
CA GLU A 86 -2.83 10.30 13.46
C GLU A 86 -3.81 11.15 12.66
N GLU A 87 -4.16 12.34 13.15
CA GLU A 87 -5.04 13.29 12.45
C GLU A 87 -4.36 13.87 11.22
N VAL A 88 -3.12 14.33 11.36
CA VAL A 88 -2.33 14.88 10.24
C VAL A 88 -2.00 13.78 9.23
N LYS A 89 -1.60 12.58 9.69
CA LYS A 89 -1.32 11.43 8.82
C LYS A 89 -2.52 11.14 7.95
N ILE A 90 -3.72 10.90 8.51
CA ILE A 90 -4.89 10.60 7.67
C ILE A 90 -5.27 11.77 6.75
N ALA A 91 -5.11 13.01 7.20
CA ALA A 91 -5.49 14.18 6.40
C ALA A 91 -4.66 14.27 5.10
N HIS A 92 -3.40 13.83 5.15
CA HIS A 92 -2.45 13.84 4.05
C HIS A 92 -2.42 12.55 3.21
N VAL A 93 -3.17 11.51 3.59
CA VAL A 93 -3.31 10.34 2.70
C VAL A 93 -4.15 10.77 1.48
N THR A 94 -3.55 10.65 0.30
CA THR A 94 -4.20 10.96 -0.98
C THR A 94 -3.98 9.83 -1.99
N PRO A 95 -4.92 9.59 -2.92
CA PRO A 95 -4.68 8.66 -4.02
C PRO A 95 -3.51 9.14 -4.90
N TYR A 96 -2.74 8.21 -5.46
CA TYR A 96 -1.79 8.57 -6.53
C TYR A 96 -2.52 9.10 -7.77
N PRO A 97 -1.87 9.95 -8.58
CA PRO A 97 -2.45 10.47 -9.81
C PRO A 97 -2.98 9.36 -10.73
N GLY A 98 -4.24 9.49 -11.14
CA GLY A 98 -4.88 8.56 -12.07
C GLY A 98 -5.42 7.26 -11.46
N VAL A 99 -5.34 7.08 -10.13
CA VAL A 99 -5.88 5.90 -9.43
C VAL A 99 -7.38 5.77 -9.61
N HIS A 100 -8.15 6.86 -9.42
CA HIS A 100 -9.60 6.84 -9.57
C HIS A 100 -10.04 6.45 -10.98
N GLU A 101 -9.47 7.11 -11.99
CA GLU A 101 -9.79 6.90 -13.39
C GLU A 101 -9.46 5.46 -13.81
N THR A 102 -8.31 4.95 -13.36
CA THR A 102 -7.86 3.59 -13.67
C THR A 102 -8.75 2.55 -13.00
N LEU A 103 -9.02 2.66 -11.70
CA LEU A 103 -9.91 1.72 -10.99
C LEU A 103 -11.35 1.78 -11.51
N SER A 104 -11.85 2.97 -11.84
CA SER A 104 -13.17 3.14 -12.45
C SER A 104 -13.25 2.46 -13.81
N HIS A 105 -12.21 2.58 -14.64
CA HIS A 105 -12.15 1.90 -15.92
C HIS A 105 -12.16 0.38 -15.75
N LEU A 106 -11.30 -0.16 -14.88
CA LEU A 106 -11.23 -1.60 -14.60
C LEU A 106 -12.57 -2.14 -14.06
N SER A 107 -13.19 -1.42 -13.12
CA SER A 107 -14.51 -1.76 -12.57
C SER A 107 -15.60 -1.76 -13.65
N GLY A 108 -15.61 -0.75 -14.55
CA GLY A 108 -16.55 -0.68 -15.66
C GLY A 108 -16.43 -1.83 -16.67
N GLN A 109 -15.31 -2.55 -16.65
CA GLN A 109 -15.04 -3.72 -17.49
C GLN A 109 -15.34 -5.04 -16.77
N GLY A 110 -15.89 -4.97 -15.56
CA GLY A 110 -16.28 -6.15 -14.76
C GLY A 110 -15.11 -6.87 -14.11
N ILE A 111 -13.91 -6.28 -14.09
CA ILE A 111 -12.74 -6.88 -13.43
C ILE A 111 -12.95 -6.80 -11.91
N LYS A 112 -12.89 -7.97 -11.25
CA LYS A 112 -12.97 -8.06 -9.79
C LYS A 112 -11.69 -7.54 -9.17
N MET A 113 -11.81 -6.79 -8.08
CA MET A 113 -10.68 -6.16 -7.41
C MET A 113 -10.77 -6.33 -5.90
N ALA A 114 -9.62 -6.56 -5.27
CA ALA A 114 -9.49 -6.60 -3.82
C ALA A 114 -8.26 -5.83 -3.35
N VAL A 115 -8.34 -5.31 -2.13
CA VAL A 115 -7.19 -4.75 -1.41
C VAL A 115 -6.58 -5.83 -0.54
N VAL A 116 -5.24 -5.98 -0.60
CA VAL A 116 -4.46 -6.86 0.27
C VAL A 116 -3.32 -6.04 0.89
N THR A 117 -3.50 -5.63 2.14
CA THR A 117 -2.58 -4.73 2.86
C THR A 117 -2.08 -5.34 4.17
N ASP A 118 -0.92 -4.89 4.66
CA ASP A 118 -0.42 -5.20 6.01
C ASP A 118 -0.91 -4.18 7.06
N ALA A 119 -1.63 -3.13 6.64
CA ALA A 119 -2.32 -2.24 7.54
C ALA A 119 -3.41 -2.99 8.33
N SER A 120 -3.68 -2.55 9.56
CA SER A 120 -4.83 -3.08 10.30
C SER A 120 -6.15 -2.72 9.62
N MET A 121 -7.18 -3.53 9.82
CA MET A 121 -8.51 -3.33 9.24
C MET A 121 -9.05 -1.91 9.48
N PRO A 122 -9.00 -1.34 10.71
CA PRO A 122 -9.46 0.04 10.93
C PRO A 122 -8.69 1.06 10.09
N GLN A 123 -7.37 0.91 9.95
CA GLN A 123 -6.53 1.84 9.18
C GLN A 123 -6.78 1.69 7.68
N ALA A 124 -6.88 0.47 7.17
CA ALA A 124 -7.18 0.19 5.76
C ALA A 124 -8.52 0.82 5.36
N ILE A 125 -9.58 0.59 6.14
CA ILE A 125 -10.92 1.16 5.90
C ILE A 125 -10.88 2.70 5.98
N ARG A 126 -10.22 3.28 6.98
CA ARG A 126 -10.08 4.72 7.14
C ARG A 126 -9.40 5.37 5.92
N ARG A 127 -8.32 4.77 5.40
CA ARG A 127 -7.62 5.22 4.19
C ARG A 127 -8.49 5.10 2.94
N LEU A 128 -9.15 3.96 2.75
CA LEU A 128 -10.04 3.74 1.61
C LEU A 128 -11.19 4.75 1.57
N HIS A 129 -11.79 5.07 2.72
CA HIS A 129 -12.83 6.11 2.78
C HIS A 129 -12.26 7.51 2.56
N LYS A 130 -11.12 7.85 3.20
CA LYS A 130 -10.45 9.14 2.99
C LYS A 130 -10.11 9.39 1.52
N CYS A 131 -9.71 8.34 0.82
CA CYS A 131 -9.36 8.36 -0.60
C CYS A 131 -10.56 8.14 -1.51
N ASN A 132 -11.77 7.89 -0.98
CA ASN A 132 -12.95 7.53 -1.78
C ASN A 132 -12.70 6.38 -2.77
N LEU A 133 -12.03 5.31 -2.32
CA LEU A 133 -11.68 4.15 -3.15
C LEU A 133 -12.45 2.88 -2.78
N ALA A 134 -13.13 2.86 -1.62
CA ALA A 134 -13.77 1.65 -1.09
C ALA A 134 -14.76 1.01 -2.08
N GLN A 135 -15.46 1.81 -2.89
CA GLN A 135 -16.46 1.34 -3.84
C GLN A 135 -15.92 0.47 -4.98
N TYR A 136 -14.61 0.49 -5.25
CA TYR A 136 -14.04 -0.30 -6.34
C TYR A 136 -13.76 -1.75 -5.94
N PHE A 137 -13.66 -2.04 -4.64
CA PHE A 137 -13.17 -3.32 -4.14
C PHE A 137 -14.29 -4.17 -3.55
N GLN A 138 -14.34 -5.45 -3.96
CA GLN A 138 -15.30 -6.41 -3.42
C GLN A 138 -14.78 -7.07 -2.13
N ALA A 139 -13.46 -7.02 -1.90
CA ALA A 139 -12.83 -7.54 -0.70
C ALA A 139 -11.70 -6.62 -0.22
N VAL A 140 -11.54 -6.54 1.10
CA VAL A 140 -10.41 -5.90 1.78
C VAL A 140 -9.85 -6.92 2.77
N VAL A 141 -8.61 -7.33 2.55
CA VAL A 141 -7.91 -8.33 3.36
C VAL A 141 -6.75 -7.66 4.08
N THR A 142 -6.73 -7.83 5.40
CA THR A 142 -5.70 -7.35 6.32
C THR A 142 -5.15 -8.51 7.15
N PRO A 143 -4.04 -8.34 7.89
CA PRO A 143 -3.51 -9.39 8.75
C PRO A 143 -4.48 -9.78 9.87
N ASP A 144 -5.36 -8.87 10.31
CA ASP A 144 -6.41 -9.18 11.28
C ASP A 144 -7.39 -10.25 10.76
N LYS A 145 -7.57 -10.30 9.44
CA LYS A 145 -8.51 -11.19 8.77
C LYS A 145 -7.86 -12.51 8.34
N SER A 146 -6.66 -12.44 7.76
CA SER A 146 -5.92 -13.61 7.28
C SER A 146 -5.09 -14.29 8.37
N GLY A 147 -4.85 -13.60 9.49
CA GLY A 147 -3.99 -14.05 10.58
C GLY A 147 -2.49 -13.92 10.29
N ARG A 148 -2.09 -13.43 9.11
CA ARG A 148 -0.68 -13.32 8.69
C ARG A 148 -0.43 -12.10 7.81
N SER A 149 0.76 -11.52 7.93
CA SER A 149 1.22 -10.41 7.08
C SER A 149 1.96 -10.93 5.84
N LYS A 150 2.00 -10.12 4.79
CA LYS A 150 2.84 -10.35 3.61
C LYS A 150 4.31 -10.43 4.05
N PRO A 151 5.13 -11.33 3.46
CA PRO A 151 4.92 -12.06 2.21
C PRO A 151 4.24 -13.44 2.37
N ASP A 152 3.64 -13.75 3.52
CA ASP A 152 2.88 -15.00 3.65
C ASP A 152 1.71 -15.03 2.65
N PRO A 153 1.47 -16.15 1.95
CA PRO A 153 0.45 -16.22 0.90
C PRO A 153 -0.99 -16.17 1.43
N ALA A 154 -1.21 -16.36 2.74
CA ALA A 154 -2.55 -16.46 3.33
C ALA A 154 -3.47 -15.28 2.96
N SER A 155 -2.95 -14.05 2.95
CA SER A 155 -3.74 -12.86 2.62
C SER A 155 -4.18 -12.82 1.15
N PHE A 156 -3.34 -13.29 0.22
CA PHE A 156 -3.71 -13.36 -1.19
C PHE A 156 -4.72 -14.47 -1.45
N ILE A 157 -4.52 -15.64 -0.83
CA ILE A 157 -5.44 -16.78 -0.96
C ILE A 157 -6.82 -16.43 -0.42
N LEU A 158 -6.89 -15.77 0.74
CA LEU A 158 -8.15 -15.30 1.31
C LEU A 158 -8.85 -14.28 0.40
N ALA A 159 -8.10 -13.36 -0.22
CA ALA A 159 -8.68 -12.42 -1.17
C ALA A 159 -9.32 -13.13 -2.38
N LEU A 160 -8.66 -14.16 -2.91
CA LEU A 160 -9.20 -14.95 -4.02
C LEU A 160 -10.45 -15.74 -3.63
N ASP A 161 -10.47 -16.30 -2.40
CA ASP A 161 -11.66 -16.95 -1.85
C ASP A 161 -12.83 -15.95 -1.73
N GLU A 162 -12.61 -14.76 -1.17
CA GLU A 162 -13.66 -13.75 -1.06
C GLU A 162 -14.17 -13.23 -2.42
N LEU A 163 -13.28 -13.13 -3.40
CA LEU A 163 -13.64 -12.79 -4.77
C LEU A 163 -14.32 -13.95 -5.52
N GLN A 164 -14.20 -15.19 -5.02
CA GLN A 164 -14.62 -16.42 -5.68
C GLN A 164 -14.01 -16.51 -7.10
N VAL A 165 -12.68 -16.38 -7.19
CA VAL A 165 -11.91 -16.41 -8.44
C VAL A 165 -10.75 -17.39 -8.34
N SER A 166 -10.54 -18.18 -9.39
CA SER A 166 -9.42 -19.13 -9.52
C SER A 166 -8.68 -19.02 -10.87
N GLY A 167 -8.92 -17.94 -11.61
CA GLY A 167 -8.41 -17.73 -12.97
C GLY A 167 -7.08 -16.96 -13.02
N THR A 168 -6.91 -16.12 -14.02
CA THR A 168 -5.74 -15.26 -14.21
C THR A 168 -5.75 -14.15 -13.17
N ILE A 169 -4.77 -14.17 -12.24
CA ILE A 169 -4.66 -13.19 -11.16
C ILE A 169 -3.52 -12.24 -11.44
N TRP A 170 -3.78 -10.95 -11.29
CA TRP A 170 -2.74 -9.92 -11.28
C TRP A 170 -2.57 -9.40 -9.86
N LEU A 171 -1.33 -9.13 -9.45
CA LEU A 171 -1.00 -8.54 -8.15
C LEU A 171 -0.15 -7.29 -8.37
N VAL A 172 -0.65 -6.15 -7.89
CA VAL A 172 -0.04 -4.83 -8.05
C VAL A 172 0.41 -4.32 -6.69
N GLY A 173 1.68 -3.96 -6.54
CA GLY A 173 2.19 -3.40 -5.29
C GLY A 173 3.58 -2.78 -5.36
N ASP A 174 3.93 -2.03 -4.32
CA ASP A 174 5.16 -1.27 -4.18
C ASP A 174 6.37 -2.10 -3.71
N SER A 175 6.18 -3.37 -3.32
CA SER A 175 7.26 -4.17 -2.73
C SER A 175 7.60 -5.41 -3.53
N ILE A 176 8.87 -5.53 -3.92
CA ILE A 176 9.41 -6.78 -4.45
C ILE A 176 9.27 -7.91 -3.42
N ARG A 177 9.51 -7.62 -2.14
CA ARG A 177 9.45 -8.62 -1.07
C ARG A 177 8.02 -9.03 -0.73
N ARG A 178 7.12 -8.07 -0.54
CA ARG A 178 5.77 -8.33 0.00
C ARG A 178 4.75 -8.73 -1.08
N GLU A 179 4.88 -8.25 -2.31
CA GLU A 179 3.94 -8.57 -3.38
C GLU A 179 4.56 -9.42 -4.49
N VAL A 180 5.67 -8.97 -5.08
CA VAL A 180 6.20 -9.63 -6.29
C VAL A 180 6.71 -11.04 -6.00
N LEU A 181 7.48 -11.22 -4.93
CA LEU A 181 8.03 -12.52 -4.56
C LEU A 181 6.94 -13.57 -4.28
N PRO A 182 5.98 -13.34 -3.36
CA PRO A 182 4.92 -14.32 -3.12
C PRO A 182 3.95 -14.44 -4.29
N GLY A 183 3.66 -13.35 -5.01
CA GLY A 183 2.84 -13.40 -6.23
C GLY A 183 3.43 -14.31 -7.30
N ASN A 184 4.74 -14.22 -7.53
CA ASN A 184 5.45 -15.12 -8.46
C ASN A 184 5.39 -16.59 -7.98
N GLN A 185 5.52 -16.84 -6.68
CA GLN A 185 5.40 -18.20 -6.12
C GLN A 185 4.00 -18.79 -6.28
N LEU A 186 2.96 -17.93 -6.27
CA LEU A 186 1.57 -18.30 -6.51
C LEU A 186 1.18 -18.36 -7.99
N GLY A 187 2.10 -18.00 -8.90
CA GLY A 187 1.86 -18.00 -10.34
C GLY A 187 1.05 -16.79 -10.85
N PHE A 188 0.98 -15.70 -10.09
CA PHE A 188 0.31 -14.48 -10.49
C PHE A 188 1.12 -13.67 -11.51
N VAL A 189 0.43 -12.82 -12.27
CA VAL A 189 1.08 -11.75 -13.02
C VAL A 189 1.39 -10.61 -12.04
N THR A 190 2.66 -10.39 -11.77
CA THR A 190 3.11 -9.40 -10.79
C THR A 190 3.48 -8.07 -11.45
N VAL A 191 2.90 -6.99 -10.94
CA VAL A 191 3.15 -5.62 -11.39
C VAL A 191 3.80 -4.84 -10.25
N TYR A 192 5.06 -4.48 -10.44
CA TYR A 192 5.80 -3.69 -9.48
C TYR A 192 5.56 -2.19 -9.71
N ALA A 193 4.89 -1.56 -8.76
CA ALA A 193 4.61 -0.13 -8.73
C ALA A 193 5.84 0.64 -8.20
N ARG A 194 6.85 0.82 -9.07
CA ARG A 194 8.15 1.38 -8.69
C ARG A 194 8.07 2.78 -8.09
N TYR A 195 7.07 3.57 -8.49
CA TYR A 195 6.85 4.91 -7.96
C TYR A 195 6.57 4.94 -6.45
N GLY A 196 6.13 3.82 -5.88
CA GLY A 196 5.81 3.68 -4.46
C GLY A 196 6.93 3.12 -3.60
N ASP A 197 8.01 2.59 -4.19
CA ASP A 197 9.04 1.88 -3.43
C ASP A 197 10.05 2.83 -2.79
N TYR A 198 9.78 3.23 -1.55
CA TYR A 198 10.66 4.07 -0.74
C TYR A 198 11.90 3.34 -0.18
N PHE A 199 11.92 2.00 -0.18
CA PHE A 199 12.96 1.22 0.51
C PHE A 199 13.86 0.43 -0.43
N SER A 200 13.55 0.40 -1.73
CA SER A 200 14.35 -0.16 -2.82
C SER A 200 15.02 -1.48 -2.43
N CYS A 201 14.24 -2.56 -2.40
CA CYS A 201 14.79 -3.88 -2.12
C CYS A 201 15.21 -4.57 -3.43
N ASN A 202 16.49 -4.45 -3.77
CA ASN A 202 17.02 -5.15 -4.94
C ASN A 202 17.17 -6.65 -4.62
N ASN A 203 16.33 -7.49 -5.23
CA ASN A 203 16.48 -8.95 -5.17
C ASN A 203 16.77 -9.48 -6.58
N PRO A 204 18.05 -9.75 -6.93
CA PRO A 204 18.41 -10.17 -8.29
C PRO A 204 17.75 -11.48 -8.72
N ASN A 205 17.23 -12.27 -7.76
CA ASN A 205 16.55 -13.53 -8.01
C ASN A 205 15.03 -13.40 -8.11
N CYS A 206 14.48 -12.19 -8.02
CA CYS A 206 13.05 -11.94 -8.13
C CYS A 206 12.79 -10.85 -9.17
N SER A 207 12.14 -11.20 -10.27
CA SER A 207 11.75 -10.25 -11.32
C SER A 207 10.22 -10.18 -11.41
N PRO A 208 9.63 -8.98 -11.43
CA PRO A 208 8.21 -8.84 -11.69
C PRO A 208 7.88 -9.13 -13.16
N SER A 209 6.61 -9.42 -13.45
CA SER A 209 6.14 -9.55 -14.83
C SER A 209 6.17 -8.20 -15.54
N TYR A 210 5.80 -7.13 -14.82
CA TYR A 210 5.79 -5.74 -15.29
C TYR A 210 6.31 -4.77 -14.22
N ILE A 211 6.82 -3.64 -14.66
CA ILE A 211 7.20 -2.50 -13.83
C ILE A 211 6.45 -1.30 -14.36
N ILE A 212 5.81 -0.53 -13.47
CA ILE A 212 5.13 0.72 -13.81
C ILE A 212 5.69 1.88 -12.99
N ASP A 213 5.79 3.04 -13.61
CA ASP A 213 6.27 4.29 -12.98
C ASP A 213 5.14 5.23 -12.63
N ARG A 214 3.93 4.96 -13.11
CA ARG A 214 2.69 5.63 -12.71
C ARG A 214 1.57 4.62 -12.69
N PHE A 215 0.62 4.78 -11.78
CA PHE A 215 -0.53 3.87 -11.71
C PHE A 215 -1.31 3.72 -13.03
N PRO A 216 -1.55 4.78 -13.84
CA PRO A 216 -2.25 4.66 -15.12
C PRO A 216 -1.54 3.82 -16.19
N ASP A 217 -0.22 3.62 -16.06
CA ASP A 217 0.54 2.78 -16.98
C ASP A 217 0.05 1.31 -16.92
N LEU A 218 -0.66 0.93 -15.84
CA LEU A 218 -1.34 -0.36 -15.70
C LEU A 218 -2.25 -0.68 -16.90
N LEU A 219 -2.95 0.33 -17.43
CA LEU A 219 -3.85 0.14 -18.59
C LEU A 219 -3.12 0.00 -19.93
N GLU A 220 -1.81 0.16 -19.95
CA GLU A 220 -0.97 0.03 -21.15
C GLU A 220 -0.35 -1.37 -21.27
N LEU A 221 -0.37 -2.12 -20.18
CA LEU A 221 0.18 -3.48 -20.11
C LEU A 221 -0.61 -4.43 -21.01
N GLU A 222 0.11 -5.36 -21.64
CA GLU A 222 -0.48 -6.41 -22.46
C GLU A 222 -1.46 -7.25 -21.62
N GLY A 223 -2.66 -7.49 -22.17
CA GLY A 223 -3.78 -8.05 -21.43
C GLY A 223 -4.80 -6.98 -21.06
N LEU A 224 -4.39 -5.85 -20.45
CA LEU A 224 -5.30 -4.75 -20.09
C LEU A 224 -5.47 -3.71 -21.20
N ASN A 225 -4.47 -3.53 -22.05
CA ASN A 225 -4.52 -2.56 -23.15
C ASN A 225 -5.53 -2.91 -24.27
N SER A 226 -5.96 -4.18 -24.35
CA SER A 226 -7.00 -4.64 -25.27
C SER A 226 -8.37 -4.10 -24.87
N ILE A 227 -8.58 -3.89 -23.56
CA ILE A 227 -9.80 -3.38 -22.96
C ILE A 227 -9.88 -1.84 -23.05
N LYS A 228 -8.73 -1.16 -23.07
CA LYS A 228 -8.61 0.30 -23.25
C LYS A 228 -9.21 0.79 -24.59
N LYS A 229 -9.30 -0.08 -25.62
CA LYS A 229 -9.78 0.26 -26.97
C LYS A 229 -11.29 0.09 -27.18
N THR A 230 -12.01 -0.45 -26.20
CA THR A 230 -13.44 -0.76 -26.29
C THR A 230 -14.34 0.22 -25.53
N GLY A 231 -13.81 1.38 -25.11
CA GLY A 231 -14.58 2.48 -24.49
C GLY A 231 -14.67 3.71 -25.38
#